data_AF-Q0FXP5-F1
#
_entry.id   AF-Q0FXP5-F1
#
_cell.length_a   1.000
_cell.length_b   1.000
_cell.length_c   1.000
_cell.angle_alpha   90.00
_cell.angle_beta   90.00
_cell.angle_gamma   90.00
#
_symmetry.space_group_name_H-M   'P 1'
#
loop_
_entity.id
_entity.type
_entity.pdbx_description
1 polymer ?
#
loop_
_entity_poly.entity_id
_entity_poly.type
_entity_poly.pdbx_seq_one_letter_code
_entity_poly.pdbx_strand_id
1 'polypeptide(L)'
;MALIEAPSRIEPCLFEGDLPSALADLSVDLQRESAELGKGLHPDSLLELADLVRVMNCYYSNLIEGHNTRPRDIEAALKGAELAPERRALALEARAHVEVQREIDRRHTTGELTQPTTIAFIRWLHASFYDAMPGEFRRVEMPGAGTIEIEPGEFRSRPEHEVAVGRHQPPSSYRVADFMGYFERRFGAAEKQSAQRILSIATAHHRFNFIHPFIDGNGRVSRLMSHAMGLRAGIGGGGLWSVSRGLARGLKERGEYKQMMDHADSPRQGDLDGRGNLSQAALTDFTKWFLEVCLDQVRFSSTMFDLERLEERYRALVQDMHGDRRAANLISAVIRYGSLQRGAAALVVKTSERTARSILGELADLGFLKSNSPKTPVRIAFPLDYRERLFPNLFSDAEIADRPPR
;
A
#
# COMPACT_ATOMS: atom_id res chain seq x y z
N MET A 1 33.10 16.78 22.54
CA MET A 1 33.38 15.56 21.75
C MET A 1 32.25 15.42 20.74
N ALA A 2 32.54 15.37 19.44
CA ALA A 2 31.52 15.01 18.47
C ALA A 2 31.01 13.60 18.82
N LEU A 3 29.69 13.42 18.95
CA LEU A 3 29.11 12.09 19.13
C LEU A 3 29.59 11.21 17.99
N ILE A 4 30.20 10.06 18.32
CA ILE A 4 30.56 9.06 17.32
C ILE A 4 29.25 8.57 16.73
N GLU A 5 28.96 8.91 15.47
CA GLU A 5 27.88 8.28 14.76
C GLU A 5 28.26 6.81 14.52
N ALA A 6 27.54 5.86 15.10
CA ALA A 6 27.78 4.45 14.87
C ALA A 6 26.48 3.82 14.33
N PRO A 7 26.54 2.84 13.40
CA PRO A 7 25.34 2.18 12.89
C PRO A 7 24.46 1.55 13.98
N SER A 8 25.04 1.17 15.13
CA SER A 8 24.28 0.69 16.29
C SER A 8 23.32 1.73 16.90
N ARG A 9 23.33 2.99 16.44
CA ARG A 9 22.34 4.02 16.82
C ARG A 9 20.91 3.64 16.47
N ILE A 10 20.68 2.75 15.50
CA ILE A 10 19.32 2.26 15.17
C ILE A 10 18.86 1.09 16.05
N GLU A 11 19.69 0.61 16.97
CA GLU A 11 19.29 -0.48 17.88
C GLU A 11 18.38 0.03 19.00
N PRO A 12 17.37 -0.78 19.42
CA PRO A 12 17.13 -2.16 18.96
C PRO A 12 16.46 -2.23 17.58
N CYS A 13 16.88 -3.14 16.70
CA CYS A 13 16.23 -3.39 15.40
C CYS A 13 15.18 -4.50 15.45
N LEU A 14 15.42 -5.49 16.31
CA LEU A 14 14.60 -6.69 16.48
C LEU A 14 14.41 -6.93 17.98
N PHE A 15 13.42 -7.75 18.33
CA PHE A 15 13.21 -8.18 19.71
C PHE A 15 14.22 -9.28 20.07
N GLU A 16 15.22 -8.93 20.89
CA GLU A 16 16.22 -9.86 21.41
C GLU A 16 15.76 -10.38 22.77
N GLY A 17 15.20 -11.59 22.82
CA GLY A 17 14.71 -12.22 24.05
C GLY A 17 13.30 -12.78 23.91
N ASP A 18 12.56 -12.82 25.01
CA ASP A 18 11.17 -13.27 25.02
C ASP A 18 10.28 -12.26 24.30
N LEU A 19 9.61 -12.73 23.24
CA LEU A 19 8.65 -11.93 22.50
C LEU A 19 7.43 -11.65 23.40
N PRO A 20 6.98 -10.39 23.54
CA PRO A 20 5.74 -10.09 24.27
C PRO A 20 4.57 -10.87 23.69
N SER A 21 3.80 -11.57 24.55
CA SER A 21 2.68 -12.42 24.13
C SER A 21 1.67 -11.69 23.25
N ALA A 22 1.37 -10.43 23.57
CA ALA A 22 0.47 -9.59 22.78
C ALA A 22 0.94 -9.40 21.33
N LEU A 23 2.26 -9.30 21.07
CA LEU A 23 2.79 -9.21 19.72
C LEU A 23 2.71 -10.55 18.98
N ALA A 24 2.95 -11.66 19.70
CA ALA A 24 2.78 -12.99 19.15
C ALA A 24 1.33 -13.24 18.73
N ASP A 25 0.36 -12.94 19.61
CA ASP A 25 -1.07 -13.10 19.35
C ASP A 25 -1.52 -12.25 18.16
N LEU A 26 -1.12 -10.96 18.12
CA LEU A 26 -1.41 -10.08 16.97
C LEU A 26 -0.84 -10.62 15.67
N SER A 27 0.37 -11.20 15.67
CA SER A 27 0.97 -11.76 14.47
C SER A 27 0.18 -12.98 13.95
N VAL A 28 -0.32 -13.82 14.86
CA VAL A 28 -1.15 -14.99 14.53
C VAL A 28 -2.51 -14.56 14.00
N ASP A 29 -3.17 -13.60 14.65
CA ASP A 29 -4.46 -13.07 14.23
C ASP A 29 -4.36 -12.41 12.85
N LEU A 30 -3.33 -11.59 12.62
CA LEU A 30 -3.08 -10.94 11.33
C LEU A 30 -2.84 -11.97 10.22
N GLN A 31 -2.06 -13.02 10.48
CA GLN A 31 -1.84 -14.09 9.52
C GLN A 31 -3.13 -14.85 9.20
N ARG A 32 -3.92 -15.22 10.23
CA ARG A 32 -5.17 -15.94 10.06
C ARG A 32 -6.19 -15.13 9.26
N GLU A 33 -6.39 -13.86 9.62
CA GLU A 33 -7.43 -13.03 8.99
C GLU A 33 -7.03 -12.57 7.58
N SER A 34 -5.74 -12.30 7.34
CA SER A 34 -5.28 -11.95 5.99
C SER A 34 -5.37 -13.11 5.00
N ALA A 35 -5.25 -14.36 5.47
CA ALA A 35 -5.41 -15.55 4.64
C ALA A 35 -6.86 -15.77 4.14
N GLU A 36 -7.86 -15.22 4.84
CA GLU A 36 -9.27 -15.31 4.45
C GLU A 36 -9.68 -14.22 3.46
N LEU A 37 -8.84 -13.19 3.23
CA LEU A 37 -9.12 -12.14 2.26
C LEU A 37 -9.22 -12.69 0.85
N GLY A 38 -10.29 -12.30 0.15
CA GLY A 38 -10.51 -12.72 -1.22
C GLY A 38 -11.05 -14.14 -1.38
N LYS A 39 -11.29 -14.86 -0.28
CA LYS A 39 -11.86 -16.21 -0.33
C LYS A 39 -13.23 -16.20 -1.00
N GLY A 40 -13.41 -17.08 -1.97
CA GLY A 40 -14.63 -17.18 -2.78
C GLY A 40 -14.66 -16.25 -4.01
N LEU A 41 -13.79 -15.24 -4.11
CA LEU A 41 -13.66 -14.44 -5.31
C LEU A 41 -12.89 -15.22 -6.39
N HIS A 42 -13.34 -15.11 -7.64
CA HIS A 42 -12.57 -15.63 -8.77
C HIS A 42 -11.24 -14.88 -8.89
N PRO A 43 -10.11 -15.54 -9.24
CA PRO A 43 -8.81 -14.89 -9.37
C PRO A 43 -8.81 -13.63 -10.24
N ASP A 44 -9.49 -13.66 -11.39
CA ASP A 44 -9.63 -12.47 -12.25
C ASP A 44 -10.34 -11.31 -11.53
N SER A 45 -11.45 -11.56 -10.83
CA SER A 45 -12.17 -10.53 -10.07
C SER A 45 -11.32 -9.97 -8.93
N LEU A 46 -10.54 -10.84 -8.26
CA LEU A 46 -9.60 -10.45 -7.22
C LEU A 46 -8.51 -9.54 -7.78
N LEU A 47 -7.96 -9.83 -8.96
CA LEU A 47 -6.98 -8.96 -9.61
C LEU A 47 -7.53 -7.56 -9.89
N GLU A 48 -8.79 -7.48 -10.30
CA GLU A 48 -9.45 -6.19 -10.55
C GLU A 48 -9.70 -5.39 -9.27
N LEU A 49 -10.05 -6.07 -8.17
CA LEU A 49 -10.16 -5.45 -6.85
C LEU A 49 -8.79 -5.02 -6.31
N ALA A 50 -7.76 -5.85 -6.48
CA ALA A 50 -6.40 -5.52 -6.08
C ALA A 50 -5.91 -4.26 -6.81
N ASP A 51 -6.26 -4.08 -8.09
CA ASP A 51 -5.93 -2.86 -8.83
C ASP A 51 -6.61 -1.61 -8.25
N LEU A 52 -7.86 -1.71 -7.81
CA LEU A 52 -8.52 -0.61 -7.08
C LEU A 52 -7.82 -0.31 -5.74
N VAL A 53 -7.43 -1.35 -5.00
CA VAL A 53 -6.70 -1.22 -3.73
C VAL A 53 -5.32 -0.60 -3.93
N ARG A 54 -4.64 -0.84 -5.06
CA ARG A 54 -3.39 -0.14 -5.41
C ARG A 54 -3.61 1.37 -5.60
N VAL A 55 -4.69 1.77 -6.27
CA VAL A 55 -5.07 3.19 -6.41
C VAL A 55 -5.35 3.80 -5.05
N MET A 56 -6.07 3.09 -4.17
CA MET A 56 -6.30 3.51 -2.78
C MET A 56 -4.99 3.62 -1.98
N ASN A 57 -4.09 2.64 -2.10
CA ASN A 57 -2.79 2.65 -1.43
C ASN A 57 -1.97 3.87 -1.84
N CYS A 58 -1.94 4.16 -3.15
CA CYS A 58 -1.29 5.36 -3.70
C CYS A 58 -1.91 6.65 -3.15
N TYR A 59 -3.24 6.76 -3.15
CA TYR A 59 -3.95 7.92 -2.60
C TYR A 59 -3.55 8.20 -1.15
N TYR A 60 -3.60 7.20 -0.27
CA TYR A 60 -3.25 7.40 1.15
C TYR A 60 -1.75 7.57 1.38
N SER A 61 -0.91 6.89 0.59
CA SER A 61 0.54 7.07 0.63
C SER A 61 0.92 8.52 0.31
N ASN A 62 0.32 9.11 -0.72
CA ASN A 62 0.55 10.51 -1.09
C ASN A 62 -0.06 11.47 -0.07
N LEU A 63 -1.23 11.14 0.49
CA LEU A 63 -1.89 11.96 1.52
C LEU A 63 -1.02 12.14 2.77
N ILE A 64 -0.27 11.10 3.17
CA ILE A 64 0.66 11.16 4.33
C ILE A 64 1.77 12.21 4.09
N GLU A 65 2.23 12.33 2.84
CA GLU A 65 3.22 13.34 2.42
C GLU A 65 2.60 14.74 2.23
N GLY A 66 1.28 14.89 2.42
CA GLY A 66 0.55 16.15 2.21
C GLY A 66 0.11 16.37 0.76
N HIS A 67 0.34 15.41 -0.14
CA HIS A 67 -0.07 15.48 -1.54
C HIS A 67 -1.53 15.04 -1.71
N ASN A 68 -2.42 15.99 -1.99
CA ASN A 68 -3.83 15.68 -2.27
C ASN A 68 -4.05 15.30 -3.74
N THR A 69 -3.65 14.09 -4.12
CA THR A 69 -3.87 13.55 -5.47
C THR A 69 -5.26 12.92 -5.54
N ARG A 70 -6.20 13.46 -6.33
CA ARG A 70 -7.56 12.91 -6.35
C ARG A 70 -7.57 11.53 -7.03
N PRO A 71 -8.33 10.54 -6.54
CA PRO A 71 -8.39 9.21 -7.17
C PRO A 71 -8.69 9.22 -8.67
N ARG A 72 -9.54 10.15 -9.15
CA ARG A 72 -9.83 10.33 -10.58
C ARG A 72 -8.60 10.78 -11.38
N ASP A 73 -7.73 11.63 -10.80
CA ASP A 73 -6.50 12.07 -11.46
C ASP A 73 -5.49 10.91 -11.56
N ILE A 74 -5.46 10.01 -10.56
CA ILE A 74 -4.65 8.78 -10.58
C ILE A 74 -5.11 7.86 -11.71
N GLU A 75 -6.41 7.58 -11.83
CA GLU A 75 -6.95 6.75 -12.92
C GLU A 75 -6.69 7.36 -14.30
N ALA A 76 -6.85 8.67 -14.44
CA ALA A 76 -6.59 9.36 -15.69
C ALA A 76 -5.10 9.22 -16.09
N ALA A 77 -4.17 9.38 -15.14
CA ALA A 77 -2.74 9.17 -15.38
C ALA A 77 -2.43 7.72 -15.77
N LEU A 78 -3.04 6.73 -15.12
CA LEU A 78 -2.89 5.31 -15.44
C LEU A 78 -3.41 4.96 -16.84
N LYS A 79 -4.42 5.69 -17.33
CA LYS A 79 -4.95 5.55 -18.70
C LYS A 79 -4.16 6.34 -19.74
N GLY A 80 -3.14 7.10 -19.33
CA GLY A 80 -2.38 7.98 -20.23
C GLY A 80 -3.20 9.17 -20.75
N ALA A 81 -4.24 9.58 -20.04
CA ALA A 81 -5.05 10.74 -20.43
C ALA A 81 -4.25 12.03 -20.25
N GLU A 82 -4.57 13.04 -21.07
CA GLU A 82 -4.01 14.37 -20.92
C GLU A 82 -4.54 15.04 -19.63
N LEU A 83 -3.63 15.61 -18.86
CA LEU A 83 -3.92 16.21 -17.56
C LEU A 83 -3.53 17.68 -17.57
N ALA A 84 -4.30 18.49 -16.84
CA ALA A 84 -3.99 19.90 -16.65
C ALA A 84 -2.55 20.07 -16.09
N PRO A 85 -1.77 21.06 -16.57
CA PRO A 85 -0.36 21.23 -16.20
C PRO A 85 -0.13 21.24 -14.69
N GLU A 86 -1.04 21.84 -13.92
CA GLU A 86 -0.92 22.01 -12.46
C GLU A 86 -1.07 20.69 -11.70
N ARG A 87 -1.73 19.68 -12.29
CA ARG A 87 -1.96 18.36 -11.67
C ARG A 87 -1.07 17.27 -12.23
N ARG A 88 -0.42 17.53 -13.37
CA ARG A 88 0.37 16.55 -14.11
C ARG A 88 1.47 15.93 -13.26
N ALA A 89 2.18 16.73 -12.47
CA ALA A 89 3.25 16.27 -11.59
C ALA A 89 2.78 15.18 -10.62
N LEU A 90 1.81 15.52 -9.77
CA LEU A 90 1.23 14.65 -8.74
C LEU A 90 0.60 13.39 -9.34
N ALA A 91 0.00 13.52 -10.53
CA ALA A 91 -0.63 12.40 -11.20
C ALA A 91 0.39 11.42 -11.81
N LEU A 92 1.51 11.92 -12.35
CA LEU A 92 2.63 11.08 -12.82
C LEU A 92 3.33 10.40 -11.65
N GLU A 93 3.52 11.10 -10.53
CA GLU A 93 4.02 10.53 -9.28
C GLU A 93 3.10 9.39 -8.79
N ALA A 94 1.79 9.62 -8.79
CA ALA A 94 0.81 8.60 -8.40
C ALA A 94 0.81 7.39 -9.36
N ARG A 95 0.94 7.63 -10.67
CA ARG A 95 1.10 6.56 -11.66
C ARG A 95 2.34 5.71 -11.36
N ALA A 96 3.48 6.37 -11.14
CA ALA A 96 4.73 5.69 -10.79
C ALA A 96 4.58 4.82 -9.54
N HIS A 97 3.92 5.34 -8.49
CA HIS A 97 3.65 4.57 -7.27
C HIS A 97 2.86 3.28 -7.56
N VAL A 98 1.77 3.37 -8.34
CA VAL A 98 0.93 2.22 -8.69
C VAL A 98 1.70 1.21 -9.57
N GLU A 99 2.51 1.68 -10.52
CA GLU A 99 3.32 0.84 -11.40
C GLU A 99 4.42 0.09 -10.63
N VAL A 100 5.11 0.76 -9.72
CA VAL A 100 6.11 0.11 -8.84
C VAL A 100 5.44 -0.95 -7.97
N GLN A 101 4.28 -0.66 -7.39
CA GLN A 101 3.54 -1.66 -6.60
C GLN A 101 3.11 -2.86 -7.45
N ARG A 102 2.65 -2.64 -8.70
CA ARG A 102 2.33 -3.74 -9.63
C ARG A 102 3.54 -4.62 -9.91
N GLU A 103 4.72 -4.03 -10.07
CA GLU A 103 5.95 -4.79 -10.29
C GLU A 103 6.38 -5.57 -9.05
N ILE A 104 6.21 -5.03 -7.84
CA ILE A 104 6.41 -5.78 -6.58
C ILE A 104 5.49 -7.01 -6.56
N ASP A 105 4.21 -6.82 -6.84
CA ASP A 105 3.21 -7.90 -6.83
C ASP A 105 3.52 -8.95 -7.90
N ARG A 106 3.91 -8.51 -9.11
CA ARG A 106 4.33 -9.41 -10.20
C ARG A 106 5.51 -10.26 -9.74
N ARG A 107 6.59 -9.64 -9.24
CA ARG A 107 7.76 -10.34 -8.72
C ARG A 107 7.40 -11.33 -7.62
N HIS A 108 6.44 -10.99 -6.75
CA HIS A 108 5.97 -11.93 -5.73
C HIS A 108 5.29 -13.14 -6.36
N THR A 109 4.35 -12.91 -7.28
CA THR A 109 3.62 -14.00 -7.94
C THR A 109 4.49 -14.89 -8.83
N THR A 110 5.57 -14.36 -9.40
CA THR A 110 6.53 -15.12 -10.22
C THR A 110 7.67 -15.73 -9.41
N GLY A 111 7.73 -15.49 -8.10
CA GLY A 111 8.82 -15.99 -7.23
C GLY A 111 10.14 -15.22 -7.36
N GLU A 112 10.14 -14.07 -8.04
CA GLU A 112 11.30 -13.20 -8.28
C GLU A 112 11.49 -12.12 -7.19
N LEU A 113 10.54 -11.97 -6.26
CA LEU A 113 10.62 -10.94 -5.22
C LEU A 113 11.74 -11.26 -4.24
N THR A 114 12.83 -10.49 -4.27
CA THR A 114 13.96 -10.60 -3.36
C THR A 114 13.64 -10.06 -1.96
N GLN A 115 14.59 -10.17 -1.02
CA GLN A 115 14.44 -9.65 0.34
C GLN A 115 14.25 -8.12 0.34
N PRO A 116 13.12 -7.57 0.85
CA PRO A 116 12.78 -6.16 0.71
C PRO A 116 13.68 -5.21 1.51
N THR A 117 14.38 -5.73 2.52
CA THR A 117 15.26 -4.96 3.40
C THR A 117 16.70 -4.91 2.90
N THR A 118 16.97 -5.44 1.71
CA THR A 118 18.28 -5.32 1.06
C THR A 118 18.47 -3.95 0.42
N ILE A 119 19.72 -3.47 0.43
CA ILE A 119 20.14 -2.25 -0.26
C ILE A 119 19.76 -2.33 -1.73
N ALA A 120 19.99 -3.48 -2.38
CA ALA A 120 19.64 -3.67 -3.79
C ALA A 120 18.14 -3.45 -4.06
N PHE A 121 17.27 -4.04 -3.23
CA PHE A 121 15.82 -3.85 -3.38
C PHE A 121 15.38 -2.42 -3.07
N ILE A 122 15.92 -1.81 -2.03
CA ILE A 122 15.59 -0.44 -1.60
C ILE A 122 16.00 0.58 -2.67
N ARG A 123 17.21 0.45 -3.23
CA ARG A 123 17.68 1.30 -4.34
C ARG A 123 16.83 1.06 -5.59
N TRP A 124 16.45 -0.18 -5.87
CA TRP A 124 15.55 -0.50 -6.98
C TRP A 124 14.15 0.14 -6.81
N LEU A 125 13.57 0.13 -5.61
CA LEU A 125 12.30 0.80 -5.34
C LEU A 125 12.40 2.30 -5.62
N HIS A 126 13.41 2.95 -5.05
CA HIS A 126 13.66 4.38 -5.22
C HIS A 126 13.91 4.72 -6.70
N ALA A 127 14.77 3.96 -7.38
CA ALA A 127 15.05 4.14 -8.80
C ALA A 127 13.79 3.99 -9.66
N SER A 128 13.05 2.89 -9.50
CA SER A 128 11.84 2.63 -10.29
C SER A 128 10.78 3.72 -10.14
N PHE A 129 10.69 4.31 -8.94
CA PHE A 129 9.78 5.41 -8.66
C PHE A 129 10.19 6.70 -9.37
N TYR A 130 11.45 7.12 -9.26
CA TYR A 130 11.92 8.37 -9.87
C TYR A 130 12.21 8.25 -11.37
N ASP A 131 12.62 7.09 -11.89
CA ASP A 131 12.81 6.87 -13.33
C ASP A 131 11.51 6.98 -14.13
N ALA A 132 10.37 6.69 -13.50
CA ALA A 132 9.05 6.87 -14.08
C ALA A 132 8.60 8.35 -14.13
N MET A 133 9.33 9.26 -13.47
CA MET A 133 9.03 10.69 -13.44
C MET A 133 9.85 11.50 -14.45
N PRO A 134 9.25 12.51 -15.09
CA PRO A 134 9.98 13.53 -15.82
C PRO A 134 11.08 14.19 -14.97
N GLY A 135 12.21 14.53 -15.58
CA GLY A 135 13.36 15.13 -14.88
C GLY A 135 13.07 16.45 -14.17
N GLU A 136 12.06 17.21 -14.61
CA GLU A 136 11.58 18.41 -13.92
C GLU A 136 11.00 18.12 -12.52
N PHE A 137 10.53 16.89 -12.27
CA PHE A 137 10.00 16.43 -10.97
C PHE A 137 11.03 15.63 -10.15
N ARG A 138 12.28 15.59 -10.59
CA ARG A 138 13.41 14.99 -9.86
C ARG A 138 14.29 16.06 -9.23
N ARG A 139 13.68 17.08 -8.63
CA ARG A 139 14.39 18.21 -8.02
C ARG A 139 13.79 18.51 -6.66
N VAL A 140 14.65 18.70 -5.66
CA VAL A 140 14.25 19.02 -4.30
C VAL A 140 14.99 20.28 -3.83
N GLU A 141 14.28 21.17 -3.14
CA GLU A 141 14.87 22.34 -2.50
C GLU A 141 15.49 21.93 -1.16
N MET A 142 16.80 22.14 -1.03
CA MET A 142 17.56 21.79 0.17
C MET A 142 17.91 23.05 0.98
N PRO A 143 17.62 23.08 2.30
CA PRO A 143 17.96 24.22 3.14
C PRO A 143 19.47 24.55 3.08
N GLY A 144 19.81 25.74 2.60
CA GLY A 144 21.20 26.20 2.51
C GLY A 144 22.03 25.66 1.34
N ALA A 145 21.49 24.71 0.55
CA ALA A 145 22.16 24.14 -0.62
C ALA A 145 21.43 24.44 -1.95
N GLY A 146 20.21 24.96 -1.90
CA GLY A 146 19.40 25.27 -3.09
C GLY A 146 18.79 24.03 -3.72
N THR A 147 18.45 24.11 -5.01
CA THR A 147 17.84 23.00 -5.75
C THR A 147 18.86 21.91 -6.04
N ILE A 148 18.60 20.68 -5.57
CA ILE A 148 19.42 19.49 -5.87
C ILE A 148 18.61 18.52 -6.73
N GLU A 149 19.28 17.89 -7.70
CA GLU A 149 18.69 16.82 -8.50
C GLU A 149 18.64 15.49 -7.72
N ILE A 150 17.51 14.81 -7.77
CA ILE A 150 17.32 13.49 -7.18
C ILE A 150 17.91 12.46 -8.13
N GLU A 151 19.04 11.88 -7.73
CA GLU A 151 19.66 10.74 -8.42
C GLU A 151 18.88 9.44 -8.07
N PRO A 152 18.18 8.83 -9.04
CA PRO A 152 17.37 7.63 -8.79
C PRO A 152 18.22 6.48 -8.22
N GLY A 153 17.73 5.84 -7.17
CA GLY A 153 18.43 4.79 -6.43
C GLY A 153 19.68 5.21 -5.63
N GLU A 154 20.10 6.47 -5.60
CA GLU A 154 21.31 6.88 -4.87
C GLU A 154 21.02 7.35 -3.44
N PHE A 155 21.82 6.87 -2.49
CA PHE A 155 21.76 7.36 -1.11
C PHE A 155 22.39 8.74 -1.00
N ARG A 156 21.89 9.55 -0.07
CA ARG A 156 22.55 10.80 0.30
C ARG A 156 23.94 10.49 0.88
N SER A 157 24.94 11.28 0.47
CA SER A 157 26.35 11.01 0.80
C SER A 157 27.18 12.28 1.01
N ARG A 158 26.68 13.45 0.62
CA ARG A 158 27.40 14.73 0.63
C ARG A 158 26.85 15.68 1.70
N PRO A 159 27.64 16.67 2.18
CA PRO A 159 27.15 17.67 3.13
C PRO A 159 25.95 18.48 2.62
N GLU A 160 25.87 18.76 1.31
CA GLU A 160 24.70 19.43 0.73
C GLU A 160 23.41 18.59 0.78
N HIS A 161 23.50 17.29 1.08
CA HIS A 161 22.36 16.38 1.18
C HIS A 161 21.87 16.17 2.62
N GLU A 162 22.34 16.96 3.60
CA GLU A 162 21.84 16.86 4.97
C GLU A 162 20.35 17.18 5.07
N VAL A 163 19.62 16.34 5.80
CA VAL A 163 18.16 16.40 5.94
C VAL A 163 17.77 16.46 7.42
N ALA A 164 16.58 16.98 7.70
CA ALA A 164 15.94 16.94 9.01
C ALA A 164 14.47 16.53 8.84
N VAL A 165 13.96 15.70 9.76
CA VAL A 165 12.60 15.14 9.68
C VAL A 165 11.84 15.55 10.93
N GLY A 166 11.09 16.65 10.84
CA GLY A 166 10.45 17.22 12.02
C GLY A 166 11.48 17.61 13.09
N ARG A 167 11.49 16.90 14.22
CA ARG A 167 12.48 17.07 15.30
C ARG A 167 13.63 16.06 15.25
N HIS A 168 13.49 15.02 14.44
CA HIS A 168 14.49 13.97 14.29
C HIS A 168 15.64 14.45 13.39
N GLN A 169 16.85 14.15 13.82
CA GLN A 169 18.07 14.36 13.04
C GLN A 169 18.59 12.98 12.58
N PRO A 170 18.37 12.62 11.31
CA PRO A 170 18.93 11.40 10.73
C PRO A 170 20.47 11.36 10.83
N PRO A 171 21.10 10.18 10.67
CA PRO A 171 22.56 10.06 10.57
C PRO A 171 23.13 11.01 9.52
N SER A 172 24.37 11.44 9.68
CA SER A 172 25.02 12.29 8.68
C SER A 172 25.11 11.58 7.32
N SER A 173 25.01 12.33 6.23
CA SER A 173 24.89 11.80 4.87
C SER A 173 26.06 10.89 4.50
N TYR A 174 27.28 11.28 4.87
CA TYR A 174 28.48 10.47 4.63
C TYR A 174 28.50 9.13 5.40
N ARG A 175 27.59 8.90 6.35
CA ARG A 175 27.44 7.66 7.12
C ARG A 175 26.26 6.80 6.71
N VAL A 176 25.38 7.28 5.83
CA VAL A 176 24.15 6.56 5.44
C VAL A 176 24.45 5.17 4.89
N ALA A 177 25.49 5.02 4.08
CA ALA A 177 25.89 3.72 3.54
C ALA A 177 26.21 2.69 4.64
N ASP A 178 26.92 3.11 5.70
CA ASP A 178 27.25 2.24 6.84
C ASP A 178 25.98 1.81 7.60
N PHE A 179 25.05 2.74 7.81
CA PHE A 179 23.78 2.50 8.47
C PHE A 179 22.89 1.56 7.67
N MET A 180 22.79 1.75 6.35
CA MET A 180 22.02 0.88 5.47
C MET A 180 22.64 -0.52 5.36
N GLY A 181 23.98 -0.61 5.37
CA GLY A 181 24.68 -1.90 5.44
C GLY A 181 24.40 -2.63 6.76
N TYR A 182 24.30 -1.90 7.87
CA TYR A 182 23.90 -2.47 9.16
C TYR A 182 22.43 -2.90 9.17
N PHE A 183 21.53 -2.05 8.67
CA PHE A 183 20.10 -2.33 8.50
C PHE A 183 19.86 -3.64 7.74
N GLU A 184 20.47 -3.79 6.55
CA GLU A 184 20.34 -5.00 5.73
C GLU A 184 20.76 -6.26 6.51
N ARG A 185 21.92 -6.22 7.19
CA ARG A 185 22.40 -7.37 7.98
C ARG A 185 21.45 -7.74 9.11
N ARG A 186 20.90 -6.74 9.81
CA ARG A 186 20.00 -6.97 10.95
C ARG A 186 18.68 -7.57 10.48
N PHE A 187 18.05 -6.99 9.47
CA PHE A 187 16.76 -7.45 8.97
C PHE A 187 16.84 -8.71 8.09
N GLY A 188 17.99 -8.97 7.46
CA GLY A 188 18.24 -10.24 6.77
C GLY A 188 18.19 -11.45 7.72
N ALA A 189 18.51 -11.27 9.01
CA ALA A 189 18.37 -12.33 10.00
C ALA A 189 16.90 -12.64 10.36
N ALA A 190 16.01 -11.64 10.32
CA ALA A 190 14.59 -11.78 10.67
C ALA A 190 13.82 -12.64 9.66
N GLU A 191 14.26 -12.71 8.41
CA GLU A 191 13.61 -13.52 7.37
C GLU A 191 13.64 -15.04 7.65
N LYS A 192 14.50 -15.51 8.55
CA LYS A 192 14.67 -16.94 8.83
C LYS A 192 13.51 -17.54 9.63
N GLN A 193 12.70 -16.73 10.32
CA GLN A 193 11.62 -17.19 11.19
C GLN A 193 10.29 -16.52 10.82
N SER A 194 9.22 -17.30 10.68
CA SER A 194 7.90 -16.80 10.24
C SER A 194 7.35 -15.70 11.14
N ALA A 195 7.36 -15.89 12.46
CA ALA A 195 6.89 -14.89 13.42
C ALA A 195 7.69 -13.57 13.30
N GLN A 196 9.02 -13.66 13.18
CA GLN A 196 9.87 -12.48 13.04
C GLN A 196 9.65 -11.73 11.71
N ARG A 197 9.21 -12.42 10.64
CA ARG A 197 8.88 -11.75 9.37
C ARG A 197 7.76 -10.74 9.54
N ILE A 198 6.70 -11.07 10.27
CA ILE A 198 5.56 -10.16 10.47
C ILE A 198 5.96 -8.99 11.37
N LEU A 199 6.61 -9.28 12.50
CA LEU A 199 7.01 -8.26 13.47
C LEU A 199 8.01 -7.26 12.87
N SER A 200 8.97 -7.78 12.09
CA SER A 200 10.00 -6.95 11.46
C SER A 200 9.45 -5.98 10.41
N ILE A 201 8.20 -6.14 9.92
CA ILE A 201 7.59 -5.16 9.02
C ILE A 201 7.53 -3.79 9.70
N ALA A 202 7.04 -3.75 10.95
CA ALA A 202 6.93 -2.51 11.71
C ALA A 202 8.33 -1.96 12.04
N THR A 203 9.21 -2.78 12.61
CA THR A 203 10.52 -2.29 13.06
C THR A 203 11.41 -1.87 11.88
N ALA A 204 11.41 -2.60 10.76
CA ALA A 204 12.11 -2.21 9.54
C ALA A 204 11.55 -0.91 8.94
N HIS A 205 10.22 -0.76 8.91
CA HIS A 205 9.57 0.47 8.47
C HIS A 205 10.06 1.68 9.25
N HIS A 206 10.10 1.57 10.58
CA HIS A 206 10.58 2.64 11.45
C HIS A 206 12.08 2.89 11.25
N ARG A 207 12.93 1.86 11.37
CA ARG A 207 14.39 2.03 11.29
C ARG A 207 14.86 2.54 9.93
N PHE A 208 14.18 2.19 8.85
CA PHE A 208 14.45 2.77 7.53
C PHE A 208 14.19 4.29 7.52
N ASN A 209 13.05 4.73 8.04
CA ASN A 209 12.71 6.16 8.13
C ASN A 209 13.61 6.93 9.11
N PHE A 210 14.06 6.27 10.18
CA PHE A 210 15.04 6.84 11.10
C PHE A 210 16.39 7.13 10.40
N ILE A 211 16.85 6.21 9.53
CA ILE A 211 18.07 6.43 8.72
C ILE A 211 17.84 7.52 7.68
N HIS A 212 16.65 7.54 7.08
CA HIS A 212 16.25 8.48 6.03
C HIS A 212 17.27 8.54 4.88
N PRO A 213 17.54 7.41 4.18
CA PRO A 213 18.73 7.28 3.34
C PRO A 213 18.72 8.07 2.02
N PHE A 214 17.56 8.55 1.56
CA PHE A 214 17.42 9.33 0.34
C PHE A 214 17.19 10.81 0.64
N ILE A 215 17.45 11.70 -0.33
CA ILE A 215 17.14 13.13 -0.18
C ILE A 215 15.63 13.43 -0.25
N ASP A 216 14.86 12.59 -0.95
CA ASP A 216 13.39 12.62 -0.96
C ASP A 216 12.84 11.19 -1.18
N GLY A 217 11.57 10.95 -0.87
CA GLY A 217 10.85 9.72 -1.21
C GLY A 217 10.94 8.62 -0.14
N ASN A 218 11.61 8.87 0.98
CA ASN A 218 11.79 7.89 2.05
C ASN A 218 10.46 7.30 2.56
N GLY A 219 9.44 8.11 2.83
CA GLY A 219 8.15 7.62 3.29
C GLY A 219 7.45 6.70 2.28
N ARG A 220 7.51 7.04 0.99
CA ARG A 220 6.93 6.24 -0.11
C ARG A 220 7.68 4.92 -0.26
N VAL A 221 9.01 4.95 -0.23
CA VAL A 221 9.88 3.76 -0.27
C VAL A 221 9.60 2.86 0.93
N SER A 222 9.47 3.42 2.14
CA SER A 222 9.24 2.61 3.35
C SER A 222 7.90 1.90 3.32
N ARG A 223 6.84 2.55 2.82
CA ARG A 223 5.51 1.94 2.69
C ARG A 223 5.47 0.85 1.63
N LEU A 224 6.13 1.05 0.48
CA LEU A 224 6.28 0.01 -0.55
C LEU A 224 7.17 -1.15 -0.09
N MET A 225 8.22 -0.88 0.68
CA MET A 225 9.03 -1.90 1.35
C MET A 225 8.17 -2.71 2.32
N SER A 226 7.38 -2.06 3.19
CA SER A 226 6.46 -2.75 4.11
C SER A 226 5.43 -3.62 3.38
N HIS A 227 4.89 -3.15 2.25
CA HIS A 227 4.02 -3.94 1.39
C HIS A 227 4.72 -5.21 0.88
N ALA A 228 5.92 -5.08 0.32
CA ALA A 228 6.72 -6.21 -0.15
C ALA A 228 7.08 -7.20 0.97
N MET A 229 7.38 -6.69 2.18
CA MET A 229 7.60 -7.54 3.36
C MET A 229 6.33 -8.29 3.76
N GLY A 230 5.17 -7.64 3.71
CA GLY A 230 3.87 -8.26 3.97
C GLY A 230 3.55 -9.41 3.00
N LEU A 231 3.85 -9.24 1.71
CA LEU A 231 3.74 -10.32 0.72
C LEU A 231 4.61 -11.53 1.12
N ARG A 232 5.90 -11.31 1.40
CA ARG A 232 6.83 -12.39 1.79
C ARG A 232 6.54 -13.03 3.15
N ALA A 233 5.91 -12.28 4.05
CA ALA A 233 5.44 -12.77 5.34
C ALA A 233 4.15 -13.62 5.22
N GLY A 234 3.54 -13.67 4.03
CA GLY A 234 2.30 -14.42 3.79
C GLY A 234 1.04 -13.70 4.24
N ILE A 235 1.13 -12.40 4.54
CA ILE A 235 -0.01 -11.56 4.96
C ILE A 235 -0.48 -10.63 3.85
N GLY A 236 -0.07 -10.87 2.60
CA GLY A 236 -0.39 -10.03 1.45
C GLY A 236 -1.88 -9.95 1.08
N GLY A 237 -2.70 -10.91 1.51
CA GLY A 237 -4.16 -10.90 1.32
C GLY A 237 -4.63 -10.70 -0.12
N GLY A 238 -3.90 -11.24 -1.10
CA GLY A 238 -4.21 -11.06 -2.53
C GLY A 238 -4.07 -9.62 -3.04
N GLY A 239 -3.43 -8.72 -2.28
CA GLY A 239 -3.38 -7.29 -2.59
C GLY A 239 -4.68 -6.56 -2.25
N LEU A 240 -5.57 -7.15 -1.45
CA LEU A 240 -6.87 -6.59 -1.09
C LEU A 240 -6.85 -5.68 0.14
N TRP A 241 -5.69 -5.42 0.74
CA TRP A 241 -5.56 -4.44 1.82
C TRP A 241 -4.28 -3.62 1.65
N SER A 242 -4.19 -2.50 2.37
CA SER A 242 -3.03 -1.62 2.35
C SER A 242 -2.77 -1.03 3.73
N VAL A 243 -1.49 -1.06 4.13
CA VAL A 243 -1.03 -0.43 5.36
C VAL A 243 -1.15 1.10 5.29
N SER A 244 -0.91 1.72 4.13
CA SER A 244 -0.92 3.19 3.97
C SER A 244 -2.26 3.81 4.34
N ARG A 245 -3.39 3.14 4.05
CA ARG A 245 -4.71 3.62 4.49
C ARG A 245 -4.81 3.69 6.02
N GLY A 246 -4.37 2.65 6.71
CA GLY A 246 -4.35 2.60 8.15
C GLY A 246 -3.42 3.65 8.76
N LEU A 247 -2.20 3.79 8.23
CA LEU A 247 -1.25 4.82 8.70
C LEU A 247 -1.77 6.24 8.51
N ALA A 248 -2.46 6.52 7.40
CA ALA A 248 -3.01 7.85 7.13
C ALA A 248 -4.19 8.21 8.05
N ARG A 249 -4.97 7.22 8.49
CA ARG A 249 -6.16 7.41 9.33
C ARG A 249 -5.87 7.34 10.83
N GLY A 250 -4.91 6.51 11.23
CA GLY A 250 -4.74 6.08 12.61
C GLY A 250 -5.84 5.11 13.05
N LEU A 251 -5.71 4.54 14.25
CA LEU A 251 -6.73 3.73 14.90
C LEU A 251 -7.80 4.62 15.56
N LYS A 252 -7.38 5.77 16.08
CA LYS A 252 -8.26 6.70 16.81
C LYS A 252 -8.38 8.05 16.11
N GLU A 253 -7.27 8.60 15.68
CA GLU A 253 -7.22 9.94 15.07
C GLU A 253 -6.13 10.06 14.01
N ARG A 254 -6.33 11.02 13.11
CA ARG A 254 -5.33 11.42 12.14
C ARG A 254 -4.11 12.00 12.85
N GLY A 255 -2.92 11.62 12.40
CA GLY A 255 -1.65 12.09 12.97
C GLY A 255 -1.02 11.11 13.96
N GLU A 256 -1.77 10.10 14.43
CA GLU A 256 -1.26 9.05 15.32
C GLU A 256 0.00 8.36 14.75
N TYR A 257 0.05 8.14 13.42
CA TYR A 257 1.26 7.59 12.78
C TYR A 257 2.52 8.43 13.05
N LYS A 258 2.45 9.76 12.93
CA LYS A 258 3.60 10.63 13.20
C LYS A 258 3.96 10.63 14.68
N GLN A 259 2.95 10.64 15.56
CA GLN A 259 3.15 10.54 17.01
C GLN A 259 3.86 9.23 17.40
N MET A 260 3.47 8.11 16.79
CA MET A 260 4.07 6.80 17.04
C MET A 260 5.48 6.68 16.47
N MET A 261 5.74 7.27 15.29
CA MET A 261 7.10 7.39 14.75
C MET A 261 8.02 8.16 15.70
N ASP A 262 7.56 9.34 16.17
CA ASP A 262 8.29 10.16 17.15
C ASP A 262 8.51 9.42 18.48
N HIS A 263 7.50 8.67 18.96
CA HIS A 263 7.61 7.84 20.16
C HIS A 263 8.71 6.78 20.01
N ALA A 264 8.76 6.08 18.88
CA ALA A 264 9.76 5.05 18.59
C ALA A 264 11.18 5.59 18.35
N ASP A 265 11.35 6.91 18.22
CA ASP A 265 12.65 7.60 18.23
C ASP A 265 13.16 7.88 19.66
N SER A 266 12.37 7.57 20.68
CA SER A 266 12.74 7.82 22.08
C SER A 266 14.07 7.14 22.45
N PRO A 267 14.96 7.83 23.17
CA PRO A 267 16.20 7.23 23.65
C PRO A 267 15.91 6.16 24.71
N ARG A 268 16.87 5.25 24.88
CA ARG A 268 16.81 4.20 25.92
C ARG A 268 16.57 4.79 27.31
N GLN A 269 15.56 4.27 28.01
CA GLN A 269 15.11 4.71 29.33
C GLN A 269 15.65 3.82 30.45
N GLY A 270 16.95 3.95 30.74
CA GLY A 270 17.61 3.21 31.81
C GLY A 270 17.84 1.72 31.51
N ASP A 271 18.21 0.95 32.54
CA ASP A 271 18.72 -0.41 32.35
C ASP A 271 17.66 -1.47 32.04
N LEU A 272 16.40 -1.22 32.41
CA LEU A 272 15.27 -2.12 32.15
C LEU A 272 14.72 -1.99 30.72
N ASP A 273 15.11 -0.95 29.99
CA ASP A 273 14.60 -0.64 28.65
C ASP A 273 15.46 -1.27 27.54
N GLY A 274 15.74 -2.58 27.69
CA GLY A 274 16.47 -3.35 26.70
C GLY A 274 17.93 -2.91 26.50
N ARG A 275 18.47 -3.18 25.31
CA ARG A 275 19.82 -2.78 24.87
C ARG A 275 19.73 -1.97 23.58
N GLY A 276 20.66 -1.04 23.40
CA GLY A 276 20.71 -0.17 22.22
C GLY A 276 20.69 1.31 22.59
N ASN A 277 20.55 2.15 21.58
CA ASN A 277 20.48 3.61 21.76
C ASN A 277 19.04 4.11 21.87
N LEU A 278 18.11 3.41 21.20
CA LEU A 278 16.68 3.70 21.23
C LEU A 278 15.96 2.82 22.25
N SER A 279 14.78 3.25 22.67
CA SER A 279 13.95 2.54 23.64
C SER A 279 13.38 1.24 23.06
N GLN A 280 13.53 0.13 23.79
CA GLN A 280 12.90 -1.14 23.45
C GLN A 280 11.40 -1.13 23.78
N ALA A 281 11.01 -0.47 24.87
CA ALA A 281 9.62 -0.26 25.23
C ALA A 281 8.89 0.53 24.13
N ALA A 282 9.44 1.67 23.69
CA ALA A 282 8.82 2.45 22.63
C ALA A 282 8.74 1.70 21.28
N LEU A 283 9.75 0.89 20.94
CA LEU A 283 9.71 0.02 19.77
C LEU A 283 8.58 -1.04 19.89
N THR A 284 8.38 -1.57 21.09
CA THR A 284 7.33 -2.55 21.38
C THR A 284 5.94 -1.91 21.20
N ASP A 285 5.73 -0.71 21.75
CA ASP A 285 4.49 0.05 21.59
C ASP A 285 4.20 0.38 20.12
N PHE A 286 5.21 0.87 19.39
CA PHE A 286 5.10 1.13 17.96
C PHE A 286 4.77 -0.12 17.15
N THR A 287 5.43 -1.23 17.45
CA THR A 287 5.17 -2.50 16.75
C THR A 287 3.77 -3.00 17.02
N LYS A 288 3.31 -2.93 18.27
CA LYS A 288 1.94 -3.29 18.64
C LYS A 288 0.94 -2.45 17.86
N TRP A 289 1.07 -1.12 17.93
CA TRP A 289 0.20 -0.19 17.21
C TRP A 289 0.19 -0.45 15.70
N PHE A 290 1.37 -0.65 15.09
CA PHE A 290 1.49 -0.88 13.65
C PHE A 290 0.78 -2.18 13.22
N LEU A 291 0.89 -3.24 14.03
CA LEU A 291 0.20 -4.51 13.75
C LEU A 291 -1.32 -4.41 13.99
N GLU A 292 -1.76 -3.66 15.00
CA GLU A 292 -3.17 -3.34 15.21
C GLU A 292 -3.74 -2.55 14.02
N VAL A 293 -2.99 -1.58 13.48
CA VAL A 293 -3.33 -0.87 12.24
C VAL A 293 -3.46 -1.84 11.06
N CYS A 294 -2.48 -2.75 10.88
CA CYS A 294 -2.56 -3.76 9.82
C CYS A 294 -3.81 -4.63 9.95
N LEU A 295 -4.09 -5.11 11.16
CA LEU A 295 -5.23 -5.98 11.45
C LEU A 295 -6.57 -5.26 11.24
N ASP A 296 -6.69 -4.01 11.66
CA ASP A 296 -7.86 -3.17 11.39
C ASP A 296 -8.12 -3.04 9.88
N GLN A 297 -7.06 -2.77 9.09
CA GLN A 297 -7.19 -2.65 7.64
C GLN A 297 -7.53 -3.98 6.95
N VAL A 298 -7.02 -5.10 7.45
CA VAL A 298 -7.43 -6.44 6.99
C VAL A 298 -8.91 -6.70 7.28
N ARG A 299 -9.39 -6.36 8.49
CA ARG A 299 -10.81 -6.52 8.87
C ARG A 299 -11.75 -5.63 8.06
N PHE A 300 -11.36 -4.37 7.85
CA PHE A 300 -12.06 -3.45 6.95
C PHE A 300 -12.17 -4.05 5.55
N SER A 301 -11.06 -4.56 5.01
CA SER A 301 -11.00 -5.14 3.66
C SER A 301 -11.84 -6.41 3.55
N SER A 302 -11.84 -7.25 4.58
CA SER A 302 -12.68 -8.46 4.64
C SER A 302 -14.17 -8.10 4.59
N THR A 303 -14.58 -7.09 5.35
CA THR A 303 -15.96 -6.58 5.34
C THR A 303 -16.32 -5.95 4.00
N MET A 304 -15.37 -5.23 3.39
CA MET A 304 -15.57 -4.49 2.16
C MET A 304 -15.65 -5.39 0.92
N PHE A 305 -14.81 -6.42 0.85
CA PHE A 305 -14.65 -7.28 -0.32
C PHE A 305 -15.26 -8.66 -0.15
N ASP A 306 -16.04 -8.87 0.92
CA ASP A 306 -16.93 -10.03 1.05
C ASP A 306 -17.79 -10.20 -0.21
N LEU A 307 -17.73 -11.39 -0.81
CA LEU A 307 -18.32 -11.66 -2.13
C LEU A 307 -19.83 -11.39 -2.14
N GLU A 308 -20.55 -11.90 -1.14
CA GLU A 308 -22.02 -11.80 -1.09
C GLU A 308 -22.45 -10.33 -1.01
N ARG A 309 -21.86 -9.59 -0.06
CA ARG A 309 -22.17 -8.17 0.12
C ARG A 309 -21.70 -7.31 -1.05
N LEU A 310 -20.55 -7.61 -1.64
CA LEU A 310 -20.05 -6.91 -2.82
C LEU A 310 -21.02 -7.11 -3.99
N GLU A 311 -21.45 -8.35 -4.23
CA GLU A 311 -22.42 -8.66 -5.28
C GLU A 311 -23.76 -7.94 -5.04
N GLU A 312 -24.27 -7.92 -3.80
CA GLU A 312 -25.50 -7.19 -3.45
C GLU A 312 -25.40 -5.70 -3.75
N ARG A 313 -24.32 -5.03 -3.29
CA ARG A 313 -24.10 -3.60 -3.56
C ARG A 313 -23.99 -3.33 -5.06
N TYR A 314 -23.32 -4.21 -5.79
CA TYR A 314 -23.15 -4.06 -7.23
C TYR A 314 -24.47 -4.27 -7.99
N ARG A 315 -25.24 -5.30 -7.63
CA ARG A 315 -26.57 -5.55 -8.22
C ARG A 315 -27.52 -4.38 -7.99
N ALA A 316 -27.56 -3.84 -6.76
CA ALA A 316 -28.37 -2.67 -6.44
C ALA A 316 -27.95 -1.45 -7.26
N LEU A 317 -26.65 -1.17 -7.36
CA LEU A 317 -26.13 -0.08 -8.17
C LEU A 317 -26.48 -0.22 -9.66
N VAL A 318 -26.27 -1.40 -10.24
CA VAL A 318 -26.56 -1.66 -11.65
C VAL A 318 -28.05 -1.55 -11.93
N GLN A 319 -28.89 -2.05 -11.01
CA GLN A 319 -30.35 -1.93 -11.13
C GLN A 319 -30.78 -0.46 -11.15
N ASP A 320 -30.18 0.39 -10.31
CA ASP A 320 -30.49 1.82 -10.26
C ASP A 320 -29.99 2.59 -11.50
N MET A 321 -28.80 2.25 -12.00
CA MET A 321 -28.18 2.99 -13.12
C MET A 321 -28.66 2.53 -14.49
N HIS A 322 -28.98 1.24 -14.67
CA HIS A 322 -29.37 0.65 -15.95
C HIS A 322 -30.88 0.38 -16.03
N GLY A 323 -31.54 0.05 -14.93
CA GLY A 323 -32.98 -0.28 -14.88
C GLY A 323 -33.35 -1.70 -15.31
N ASP A 324 -32.50 -2.43 -16.04
CA ASP A 324 -32.76 -3.82 -16.44
C ASP A 324 -32.19 -4.84 -15.45
N ARG A 325 -33.06 -5.65 -14.84
CA ARG A 325 -32.66 -6.70 -13.87
C ARG A 325 -31.73 -7.76 -14.48
N ARG A 326 -31.74 -7.93 -15.80
CA ARG A 326 -30.81 -8.80 -16.53
C ARG A 326 -29.38 -8.29 -16.52
N ALA A 327 -29.19 -6.97 -16.50
CA ALA A 327 -27.86 -6.36 -16.40
C ALA A 327 -27.20 -6.73 -15.06
N ALA A 328 -27.96 -6.67 -13.97
CA ALA A 328 -27.49 -7.11 -12.65
C ALA A 328 -27.09 -8.60 -12.63
N ASN A 329 -27.86 -9.48 -13.28
CA ASN A 329 -27.52 -10.91 -13.39
C ASN A 329 -26.24 -11.14 -14.20
N LEU A 330 -26.01 -10.36 -15.27
CA LEU A 330 -24.79 -10.45 -16.07
C LEU A 330 -23.56 -10.09 -15.24
N ILE A 331 -23.64 -9.00 -14.48
CA ILE A 331 -22.57 -8.56 -13.58
C ILE A 331 -22.28 -9.60 -12.50
N SER A 332 -23.31 -10.14 -11.83
CA SER A 332 -23.16 -11.23 -10.87
C SER A 332 -22.40 -12.41 -11.47
N ALA A 333 -22.71 -12.79 -12.71
CA ALA A 333 -21.99 -13.85 -13.39
C ALA A 333 -20.51 -13.48 -13.64
N VAL A 334 -20.22 -12.27 -14.10
CA VAL A 334 -18.83 -11.83 -14.31
C VAL A 334 -18.04 -11.79 -13.01
N ILE A 335 -18.63 -11.32 -11.89
CA ILE A 335 -17.97 -11.31 -10.58
C ILE A 335 -17.61 -12.74 -10.13
N ARG A 336 -18.56 -13.67 -10.26
CA ARG A 336 -18.41 -15.07 -9.82
C ARG A 336 -17.48 -15.90 -10.69
N TYR A 337 -17.49 -15.67 -12.00
CA TYR A 337 -16.70 -16.45 -12.97
C TYR A 337 -15.47 -15.70 -13.50
N GLY A 338 -15.21 -14.48 -13.03
CA GLY A 338 -14.06 -13.65 -13.38
C GLY A 338 -14.15 -12.94 -14.72
N SER A 339 -14.52 -13.67 -15.76
CA SER A 339 -14.68 -13.14 -17.10
C SER A 339 -15.85 -13.77 -17.84
N LEU A 340 -16.37 -13.05 -18.82
CA LEU A 340 -17.46 -13.51 -19.67
C LEU A 340 -17.10 -13.32 -21.13
N GLN A 341 -17.14 -14.42 -21.89
CA GLN A 341 -17.10 -14.35 -23.35
C GLN A 341 -18.31 -13.57 -23.85
N ARG A 342 -18.10 -12.57 -24.70
CA ARG A 342 -19.18 -11.68 -25.16
C ARG A 342 -20.36 -12.44 -25.79
N GLY A 343 -20.08 -13.52 -26.53
CA GLY A 343 -21.11 -14.38 -27.13
C GLY A 343 -21.93 -15.20 -26.11
N ALA A 344 -21.39 -15.46 -24.91
CA ALA A 344 -22.09 -16.19 -23.86
C ALA A 344 -23.09 -15.32 -23.08
N ALA A 345 -23.10 -14.00 -23.28
CA ALA A 345 -23.99 -13.08 -22.58
C ALA A 345 -25.47 -13.45 -22.72
N ALA A 346 -25.89 -13.88 -23.92
CA ALA A 346 -27.27 -14.29 -24.21
C ALA A 346 -27.73 -15.47 -23.35
N LEU A 347 -26.82 -16.43 -23.09
CA LEU A 347 -27.09 -17.58 -22.25
C LEU A 347 -27.25 -17.18 -20.77
N VAL A 348 -26.37 -16.30 -20.28
CA VAL A 348 -26.37 -15.83 -18.88
C VAL A 348 -27.67 -15.11 -18.55
N VAL A 349 -28.10 -14.18 -19.41
CA VAL A 349 -29.29 -13.36 -19.15
C VAL A 349 -30.58 -13.91 -19.79
N LYS A 350 -30.48 -15.07 -20.45
CA LYS A 350 -31.60 -15.81 -21.07
C LYS A 350 -32.44 -14.94 -22.02
N THR A 351 -31.78 -14.31 -22.99
CA THR A 351 -32.44 -13.42 -23.97
C THR A 351 -31.83 -13.56 -25.37
N SER A 352 -32.34 -12.80 -26.34
CA SER A 352 -31.79 -12.77 -27.70
C SER A 352 -30.35 -12.25 -27.72
N GLU A 353 -29.53 -12.69 -28.67
CA GLU A 353 -28.15 -12.18 -28.82
C GLU A 353 -28.09 -10.66 -29.00
N ARG A 354 -29.06 -10.08 -29.72
CA ARG A 354 -29.15 -8.64 -29.92
C ARG A 354 -29.34 -7.91 -28.59
N THR A 355 -30.29 -8.36 -27.78
CA THR A 355 -30.58 -7.73 -26.48
C THR A 355 -29.42 -7.91 -25.51
N ALA A 356 -28.81 -9.11 -25.46
CA ALA A 356 -27.66 -9.37 -24.60
C ALA A 356 -26.44 -8.50 -24.97
N ARG A 357 -26.21 -8.29 -26.27
CA ARG A 357 -25.16 -7.41 -26.78
C ARG A 357 -25.41 -5.94 -26.39
N SER A 358 -26.67 -5.48 -26.43
CA SER A 358 -27.05 -4.14 -25.96
C SER A 358 -26.72 -3.96 -24.49
N ILE A 359 -27.23 -4.86 -23.63
CA ILE A 359 -27.00 -4.83 -22.18
C ILE A 359 -25.50 -4.83 -21.85
N LEU A 360 -24.72 -5.70 -22.51
CA LEU A 360 -23.27 -5.77 -22.30
C LEU A 360 -22.56 -4.47 -22.73
N GLY A 361 -22.98 -3.88 -23.86
CA GLY A 361 -22.48 -2.58 -24.33
C GLY A 361 -22.78 -1.46 -23.35
N GLU A 362 -24.04 -1.34 -22.92
CA GLU A 362 -24.48 -0.34 -21.94
C GLU A 362 -23.75 -0.47 -20.59
N LEU A 363 -23.52 -1.70 -20.10
CA LEU A 363 -22.71 -1.94 -18.90
C LEU A 363 -21.23 -1.55 -19.08
N ALA A 364 -20.67 -1.75 -20.27
CA ALA A 364 -19.31 -1.32 -20.57
C ALA A 364 -19.21 0.22 -20.68
N ASP A 365 -20.20 0.86 -21.30
CA ASP A 365 -20.28 2.32 -21.44
C ASP A 365 -20.45 3.00 -20.07
N LEU A 366 -21.22 2.40 -19.16
CA LEU A 366 -21.33 2.81 -17.75
C LEU A 366 -20.07 2.49 -16.91
N GLY A 367 -19.09 1.79 -17.49
CA GLY A 367 -17.81 1.47 -16.84
C GLY A 367 -17.86 0.30 -15.85
N PHE A 368 -18.94 -0.48 -15.81
CA PHE A 368 -19.06 -1.68 -14.96
C PHE A 368 -18.32 -2.89 -15.53
N LEU A 369 -18.07 -2.90 -16.83
CA LEU A 369 -17.31 -3.94 -17.52
C LEU A 369 -16.13 -3.33 -18.27
N LYS A 370 -15.01 -4.06 -18.33
CA LYS A 370 -13.86 -3.70 -19.17
C LYS A 370 -13.31 -4.89 -19.93
N SER A 371 -12.57 -4.63 -20.99
CA SER A 371 -11.90 -5.66 -21.79
C SER A 371 -10.62 -5.11 -22.40
N ASN A 372 -9.64 -5.98 -22.65
CA ASN A 372 -8.34 -5.58 -23.23
C ASN A 372 -8.49 -5.10 -24.69
N SER A 373 -9.45 -5.66 -25.42
CA SER A 373 -9.84 -5.21 -26.74
C SER A 373 -11.35 -5.41 -26.98
N PRO A 374 -11.92 -4.82 -28.04
CA PRO A 374 -13.33 -5.02 -28.38
C PRO A 374 -13.75 -6.48 -28.60
N LYS A 375 -12.78 -7.38 -28.86
CA LYS A 375 -13.03 -8.80 -29.16
C LYS A 375 -12.73 -9.75 -28.00
N THR A 376 -12.06 -9.28 -26.95
CA THR A 376 -11.72 -10.13 -25.80
C THR A 376 -12.88 -10.25 -24.81
N PRO A 377 -12.86 -11.26 -23.92
CA PRO A 377 -13.80 -11.36 -22.81
C PRO A 377 -13.90 -10.07 -22.01
N VAL A 378 -15.09 -9.82 -21.46
CA VAL A 378 -15.29 -8.76 -20.49
C VAL A 378 -14.96 -9.26 -19.09
N ARG A 379 -14.38 -8.39 -18.28
CA ARG A 379 -14.10 -8.58 -16.86
C ARG A 379 -14.83 -7.50 -16.07
N ILE A 380 -14.99 -7.74 -14.77
CA ILE A 380 -15.57 -6.74 -13.88
C ILE A 380 -14.68 -5.49 -13.85
N ALA A 381 -15.30 -4.32 -13.75
CA ALA A 381 -14.61 -3.07 -13.49
C ALA A 381 -15.20 -2.40 -12.24
N PHE A 382 -14.45 -1.50 -11.63
CA PHE A 382 -14.84 -0.81 -10.40
C PHE A 382 -14.78 0.70 -10.61
N PRO A 383 -15.79 1.27 -11.28
CA PRO A 383 -15.77 2.69 -11.66
C PRO A 383 -15.74 3.61 -10.43
N LEU A 384 -14.76 4.51 -10.36
CA LEU A 384 -14.58 5.43 -9.23
C LEU A 384 -15.75 6.40 -9.04
N ASP A 385 -16.57 6.61 -10.06
CA ASP A 385 -17.76 7.47 -9.98
C ASP A 385 -18.82 6.91 -9.03
N TYR A 386 -18.84 5.59 -8.84
CA TYR A 386 -19.76 4.92 -7.92
C TYR A 386 -19.04 4.36 -6.67
N ARG A 387 -17.81 4.77 -6.41
CA ARG A 387 -16.98 4.21 -5.34
C ARG A 387 -17.62 4.27 -3.96
N GLU A 388 -18.35 5.32 -3.59
CA GLU A 388 -18.98 5.39 -2.26
C GLU A 388 -20.16 4.41 -2.14
N ARG A 389 -20.81 4.06 -3.25
CA ARG A 389 -21.90 3.07 -3.29
C ARG A 389 -21.37 1.64 -3.30
N LEU A 390 -20.26 1.40 -4.00
CA LEU A 390 -19.62 0.08 -4.09
C LEU A 390 -18.71 -0.23 -2.90
N PHE A 391 -17.99 0.78 -2.43
CA PHE A 391 -16.92 0.69 -1.44
C PHE A 391 -16.95 1.89 -0.48
N PRO A 392 -17.99 2.01 0.35
CA PRO A 392 -18.10 3.10 1.30
C PRO A 392 -16.83 3.20 2.15
N ASN A 393 -16.30 4.42 2.32
CA ASN A 393 -15.11 4.69 3.15
C ASN A 393 -13.79 4.12 2.62
N LEU A 394 -13.76 3.66 1.37
CA LEU A 394 -12.51 3.22 0.75
C LEU A 394 -11.56 4.38 0.46
N PHE A 395 -12.10 5.54 0.07
CA PHE A 395 -11.35 6.78 -0.20
C PHE A 395 -11.75 7.95 0.72
N SER A 396 -12.60 7.68 1.71
CA SER A 396 -13.23 8.66 2.58
C SER A 396 -13.27 8.18 4.04
N ASP A 397 -13.59 9.09 4.96
CA ASP A 397 -13.61 8.85 6.41
C ASP A 397 -15.01 8.77 7.01
N ALA A 398 -16.07 8.54 6.22
CA ALA A 398 -17.38 8.37 6.83
C ALA A 398 -17.39 7.12 7.73
N GLU A 399 -18.25 7.09 8.75
CA GLU A 399 -18.44 5.88 9.54
C GLU A 399 -19.13 4.83 8.66
N ILE A 400 -18.67 3.57 8.71
CA ILE A 400 -19.46 2.46 8.18
C ILE A 400 -20.56 2.23 9.24
N ALA A 401 -21.82 2.40 8.87
CA ALA A 401 -22.92 1.99 9.73
C ALA A 401 -22.77 0.48 10.01
N ASP A 402 -22.48 0.15 11.27
CA ASP A 402 -22.38 -1.23 11.71
C ASP A 402 -23.77 -1.88 11.63
N ARG A 403 -23.82 -3.13 11.11
CA ARG A 403 -24.96 -4.07 11.01
C ARG A 403 -26.40 -3.55 11.25
N PRO A 404 -27.38 -3.79 10.37
CA PRO A 404 -28.76 -3.93 10.85
C PRO A 404 -28.81 -5.12 11.83
N PRO A 405 -29.48 -4.99 12.99
CA PRO A 405 -29.62 -6.08 13.95
C PRO A 405 -30.29 -7.28 13.30
N ARG A 406 -29.88 -8.48 13.73
CA ARG A 406 -30.43 -9.76 13.28
C ARG A 406 -31.94 -9.85 13.44
#